data_AF-A0A821X433-F1
#
_entry.id   AF-A0A821X433-F1
#
_cell.length_a   1.000
_cell.length_b   1.000
_cell.length_c   1.000
_cell.angle_alpha   90.00
_cell.angle_beta   90.00
_cell.angle_gamma   90.00
#
_symmetry.space_group_name_H-M   'P 1'
#
loop_
_entity.id
_entity.type
_entity.pdbx_description
1 polymer ?
#
loop_
_entity_poly.entity_id
_entity_poly.type
_entity_poly.pdbx_seq_one_letter_code
_entity_poly.pdbx_strand_id
1 'polypeptide(L)' 'MCPCNSATEDCATNPNNGTAVCTCKLGYERNNVTGRCTDIDECAMNVSNCNPESSTCNNTIGNYTCDCIAGYQ' A
#
# COMPACT_ATOMS: atom_id res chain seq x y z
N MET A 1 8.36 17.20 16.03
CA MET A 1 8.59 15.74 15.86
C MET A 1 7.30 15.13 15.37
N CYS A 2 7.36 14.37 14.28
CA CYS A 2 6.16 13.83 13.66
C CYS A 2 5.78 12.50 14.33
N PRO A 3 4.54 12.35 14.84
CA PRO A 3 4.14 11.17 15.63
C PRO A 3 3.75 9.95 14.78
N CYS A 4 4.00 9.98 13.46
CA CYS A 4 3.57 8.93 12.54
C CYS A 4 4.45 7.67 12.63
N ASN A 5 3.89 6.53 12.23
CA ASN A 5 4.67 5.31 12.01
C ASN A 5 5.46 5.43 10.71
N SER A 6 6.76 5.72 10.79
CA SER A 6 7.63 5.88 9.61
C SER A 6 7.76 4.63 8.75
N ALA A 7 7.31 3.45 9.19
CA ALA A 7 7.26 2.26 8.35
C ALA A 7 6.14 2.35 7.31
N THR A 8 4.94 2.76 7.73
CA THR A 8 3.69 2.65 6.93
C THR A 8 3.02 3.98 6.61
N GLU A 9 3.54 5.08 7.15
CA GLU A 9 2.98 6.43 7.00
C GLU A 9 4.04 7.43 6.53
N ASP A 10 3.61 8.34 5.66
CA ASP A 10 4.33 9.55 5.33
C ASP A 10 3.83 10.71 6.20
N CYS A 11 4.77 11.57 6.58
CA CYS A 11 4.47 12.74 7.38
C CYS A 11 4.50 14.00 6.50
N ALA A 12 3.41 14.74 6.51
CA ALA A 12 3.30 16.05 5.87
C ALA A 12 2.77 17.10 6.84
N THR A 13 3.07 18.37 6.59
CA THR A 13 2.49 19.48 7.34
C THR A 13 1.30 20.02 6.56
N ASN A 14 0.17 20.22 7.23
CA ASN A 14 -0.99 20.88 6.63
C ASN A 14 -0.64 22.36 6.33
N PRO A 15 -0.69 22.79 5.05
CA PRO A 15 -0.28 24.14 4.68
C PRO A 15 -1.17 25.24 5.25
N ASN A 16 -2.38 24.92 5.70
CA ASN A 16 -3.35 25.90 6.20
C ASN A 16 -3.17 26.23 7.69
N ASN A 17 -2.72 25.26 8.50
CA ASN A 17 -2.69 25.41 9.96
C ASN A 17 -1.39 24.91 10.61
N GLY A 18 -0.41 24.45 9.82
CA GLY A 18 0.88 23.98 10.33
C GLY A 18 0.83 22.67 11.11
N THR A 19 -0.31 21.98 11.14
CA THR A 19 -0.48 20.72 11.90
C THR A 19 0.18 19.57 11.15
N ALA A 20 0.88 18.69 11.88
CA ALA A 20 1.43 17.46 11.31
C ALA A 20 0.30 16.47 10.98
N VAL A 21 0.32 15.94 9.76
CA VAL A 21 -0.65 14.98 9.24
C VAL A 21 0.08 13.72 8.81
N CYS A 22 -0.45 12.56 9.22
CA CYS A 22 0.05 11.25 8.82
C CYS A 22 -0.84 10.69 7.72
N THR A 23 -0.27 10.44 6.54
CA THR A 23 -0.96 9.78 5.43
C THR A 23 -0.38 8.39 5.24
N CYS A 24 -1.22 7.40 4.94
CA CYS A 24 -0.71 6.06 4.62
C CYS A 24 0.17 6.14 3.37
N LYS A 25 1.28 5.41 3.40
CA LYS A 25 2.13 5.25 2.22
C LYS A 25 1.37 4.52 1.10
N LEU A 26 1.89 4.61 -0.12
CA LEU A 26 1.40 3.81 -1.23
C LEU A 26 1.44 2.30 -0.87
N GLY A 27 0.41 1.56 -1.25
CA GLY A 27 0.23 0.15 -0.86
C GLY A 27 -0.35 -0.05 0.54
N TYR A 28 -0.77 1.03 1.23
CA TYR A 28 -1.40 0.95 2.54
C TYR A 28 -2.72 1.73 2.61
N GLU A 29 -3.68 1.21 3.36
CA GLU A 29 -4.95 1.87 3.66
C GLU A 29 -5.14 2.10 5.15
N ARG A 30 -5.90 3.14 5.51
CA ARG A 30 -6.17 3.45 6.92
C ARG A 30 -7.26 2.54 7.44
N ASN A 31 -6.88 1.61 8.33
CA ASN A 31 -7.81 0.74 9.02
C ASN A 31 -8.73 1.56 9.94
N ASN A 32 -10.05 1.48 9.72
CA ASN A 32 -11.04 2.26 10.44
C ASN A 32 -11.24 1.85 11.92
N VAL A 33 -10.81 0.65 12.31
CA VAL A 33 -10.91 0.16 13.70
C VAL A 33 -9.70 0.56 14.51
N THR A 34 -8.49 0.32 13.99
CA THR A 34 -7.23 0.54 14.71
C THR A 34 -6.65 1.94 14.49
N GLY A 35 -7.11 2.64 13.45
CA GLY A 35 -6.57 3.92 13.02
C GLY A 35 -5.16 3.82 12.43
N ARG A 36 -4.60 2.62 12.23
CA ARG A 36 -3.27 2.40 11.65
C ARG A 36 -3.34 2.14 10.15
N CYS A 37 -2.26 2.41 9.45
CA CYS A 37 -2.12 2.01 8.05
C CYS A 37 -1.79 0.51 7.98
N THR A 38 -2.62 -0.23 7.28
CA THR A 38 -2.47 -1.66 7.01
C THR A 38 -2.19 -1.86 5.53
N ASP A 39 -1.42 -2.90 5.22
CA ASP A 39 -1.12 -3.30 3.85
C ASP A 39 -2.41 -3.50 3.05
N ILE A 40 -2.43 -3.02 1.81
CA ILE A 40 -3.49 -3.30 0.85
C ILE A 40 -3.11 -4.58 0.14
N ASP A 41 -3.97 -5.59 0.20
CA ASP A 41 -3.78 -6.80 -0.60
C ASP A 41 -4.34 -6.57 -2.01
N GLU A 42 -3.51 -6.03 -2.92
CA GLU A 42 -3.96 -5.71 -4.28
C GLU A 42 -4.37 -6.95 -5.08
N CYS A 43 -3.84 -8.12 -4.72
CA CYS A 43 -4.19 -9.41 -5.30
C CYS A 43 -5.59 -9.86 -4.86
N ALA A 44 -5.89 -9.80 -3.56
CA ALA A 44 -7.22 -10.16 -3.02
C ALA A 44 -8.30 -9.19 -3.50
N MET A 45 -7.96 -7.92 -3.67
CA MET A 45 -8.87 -6.89 -4.19
C MET A 45 -9.03 -6.92 -5.72
N ASN A 46 -8.22 -7.73 -6.43
CA ASN A 46 -8.18 -7.76 -7.90
C ASN A 46 -7.93 -6.39 -8.54
N VAL A 47 -7.12 -5.55 -7.89
CA VAL A 47 -6.72 -4.21 -8.39
C VAL A 47 -5.26 -4.16 -8.83
N SER A 48 -4.54 -5.28 -8.72
CA SER A 48 -3.19 -5.43 -9.29
C SER A 48 -3.20 -5.24 -10.80
N ASN A 49 -2.11 -4.71 -11.36
CA ASN A 49 -1.90 -4.62 -12.80
C ASN A 49 -1.30 -5.91 -13.41
N CYS A 50 -1.32 -7.02 -12.67
CA CYS A 50 -0.87 -8.31 -13.19
C CYS A 50 -1.80 -8.77 -14.33
N ASN A 51 -1.25 -9.43 -15.35
CA ASN A 51 -2.06 -10.10 -16.36
C ASN A 51 -2.52 -11.46 -15.80
N PRO A 52 -3.82 -11.65 -15.49
CA PRO A 52 -4.29 -12.88 -14.88
C PRO A 52 -4.14 -14.11 -15.79
N GLU A 53 -3.96 -13.93 -17.11
CA GLU A 53 -3.81 -15.03 -18.05
C GLU A 53 -2.35 -15.52 -18.18
N SER A 54 -1.38 -14.70 -17.81
CA SER A 54 0.05 -15.00 -18.01
C SER A 54 0.91 -14.84 -16.75
N SER A 55 0.33 -14.39 -15.64
CA SER A 55 1.04 -14.14 -14.38
C SER A 55 0.19 -14.44 -13.15
N THR A 56 0.85 -14.80 -12.07
CA THR A 56 0.26 -14.95 -10.74
C THR A 56 0.58 -13.71 -9.91
N CYS A 57 -0.43 -13.11 -9.29
CA CYS A 57 -0.24 -12.00 -8.36
C CYS A 57 0.19 -12.53 -6.99
N ASN A 58 1.25 -11.96 -6.42
CA ASN A 58 1.72 -12.24 -5.07
C ASN A 58 1.76 -10.93 -4.27
N ASN A 59 0.94 -10.86 -3.22
CA ASN A 59 0.90 -9.69 -2.35
C ASN A 59 2.17 -9.60 -1.49
N THR A 60 2.72 -8.41 -1.32
CA THR A 60 3.89 -8.13 -0.48
C THR A 60 3.62 -6.91 0.40
N ILE A 61 4.41 -6.73 1.45
CA ILE A 61 4.18 -5.59 2.36
C ILE A 61 4.50 -4.26 1.64
N GLY A 62 3.45 -3.49 1.34
CA GLY A 62 3.45 -2.19 0.68
C GLY A 62 3.42 -2.24 -0.85
N ASN A 63 3.27 -3.41 -1.47
CA ASN A 63 3.21 -3.58 -2.92
C ASN A 63 2.79 -5.02 -3.32
N TYR A 64 2.76 -5.34 -4.60
CA TYR A 64 2.63 -6.70 -5.11
C TYR A 64 3.69 -7.03 -6.17
N THR A 65 3.89 -8.32 -6.43
CA THR A 65 4.67 -8.82 -7.57
C THR A 65 3.79 -9.65 -8.50
N CYS A 66 4.10 -9.63 -9.79
CA CYS A 66 3.46 -10.46 -10.80
C CYS A 66 4.49 -11.47 -11.30
N ASP A 67 4.32 -12.73 -10.91
CA ASP A 67 5.23 -13.80 -11.33
C ASP A 67 4.67 -14.47 -12.59
N CYS A 68 5.43 -14.40 -13.69
CA CYS A 68 5.02 -15.00 -14.96
C CYS A 68 4.86 -16.51 -14.82
N ILE A 69 3.78 -17.04 -15.39
CA ILE A 69 3.56 -18.49 -15.48
C ILE A 69 4.66 -19.05 -16.40
N ALA A 70 5.24 -20.19 -16.03
CA ALA A 70 6.29 -20.83 -16.81
C ALA A 70 5.87 -21.01 -18.28
N GLY A 71 6.64 -20.41 -19.20
CA GLY A 71 6.34 -20.41 -20.64
C GLY A 71 5.79 -19.09 -21.20
N TYR A 72 5.47 -18.11 -20.34
CA TYR A 72 5.09 -16.75 -20.73
C TYR A 72 6.24 -15.77 -20.43
N GLN A 73 6.50 -14.82 -21.34
CA GLN A 73 7.52 -13.76 -21.23
C GLN A 73 6.98 -12.44 -21.77
#